data_AF-A0A371LHN2-F1
#
_entry.id   AF-A0A371LHN2-F1
#
_cell.length_a   1.000
_cell.length_b   1.000
_cell.length_c   1.000
_cell.angle_alpha   90.00
_cell.angle_beta   90.00
_cell.angle_gamma   90.00
#
_symmetry.space_group_name_H-M   'P 1'
#
loop_
_entity.id
_entity.type
_entity.pdbx_description
1 polymer ?
#
loop_
_entity_poly.entity_id
_entity_poly.type
_entity_poly.pdbx_seq_one_letter_code
_entity_poly.pdbx_strand_id
1 'polypeptide(L)'
;MSDAADRDPEFAFELRVCRWAERAWHPDGSRPAFVARQLGTRERRWDTVVVEVDPEAFAARRALSTDGFDSDLLRVVRHAPAEWAWYRDAVPEPDFPWRHVVPAVHRAAGLGLVEKRRGSRNRVEYRRTAPYPDWVERVVAIENKPDLDASAARALADQLEHDVSRALADEVWVATEVTGRRVEPALLEDLPVEVGILGVDDDSAEVLWHPSSLSPDPEDARRRLVLAERAYDRGWRNYVDTMRPDCRHFELDRRGRALVPRCAAKGCYQSQRECAHSCPSFEPEPPAWRMKGWPIEGGPGKGVRRILDARRERARDRAERGSENA
;
A
#
# COMPACT_ATOMS: atom_id res chain seq x y z
N MET A 1 4.07 10.98 -35.84
CA MET A 1 2.83 10.48 -35.22
C MET A 1 3.09 9.19 -34.44
N SER A 2 4.12 9.17 -33.58
CA SER A 2 4.50 7.98 -32.79
C SER A 2 4.58 8.22 -31.28
N ASP A 3 4.42 9.44 -30.77
CA ASP A 3 4.69 9.73 -29.34
C ASP A 3 3.52 9.43 -28.39
N ALA A 4 2.28 9.34 -28.88
CA ALA A 4 1.12 9.13 -28.00
C ALA A 4 0.76 7.65 -27.77
N ALA A 5 1.28 6.74 -28.59
CA ALA A 5 0.99 5.30 -28.50
C ALA A 5 1.92 4.56 -27.52
N ASP A 6 3.04 5.18 -27.15
CA ASP A 6 4.08 4.58 -26.29
C ASP A 6 4.06 5.12 -24.86
N ARG A 7 3.15 6.06 -24.56
CA ARG A 7 2.98 6.58 -23.21
C ARG A 7 2.18 5.61 -22.36
N ASP A 8 2.73 5.25 -21.21
CA ASP A 8 1.99 4.46 -20.24
C ASP A 8 0.74 5.23 -19.81
N PRO A 9 -0.44 4.60 -19.80
CA PRO A 9 -1.56 5.16 -19.04
C PRO A 9 -1.11 5.39 -17.59
N GLU A 10 -1.64 6.42 -16.92
CA GLU A 10 -1.30 6.75 -15.52
C GLU A 10 -1.26 5.50 -14.63
N PHE A 11 -2.24 4.60 -14.80
CA PHE A 11 -2.28 3.35 -14.07
C PHE A 11 -1.07 2.43 -14.30
N ALA A 12 -0.57 2.29 -15.53
CA ALA A 12 0.61 1.49 -15.82
C ALA A 12 1.87 2.11 -15.20
N PHE A 13 1.99 3.44 -15.27
CA PHE A 13 3.04 4.20 -14.61
C PHE A 13 3.00 4.02 -13.09
N GLU A 14 1.83 4.12 -12.44
CA GLU A 14 1.66 3.86 -11.01
C GLU A 14 2.18 2.46 -10.61
N LEU A 15 1.91 1.43 -11.43
CA LEU A 15 2.41 0.08 -11.16
C LEU A 15 3.92 -0.04 -11.36
N ARG A 16 4.52 0.72 -12.28
CA ARG A 16 5.99 0.81 -12.42
C ARG A 16 6.62 1.47 -11.20
N VAL A 17 6.09 2.60 -10.74
CA VAL A 17 6.56 3.28 -9.51
C VAL A 17 6.46 2.34 -8.30
N CYS A 18 5.29 1.72 -8.09
CA CYS A 18 5.10 0.75 -7.00
C CYS A 18 6.09 -0.41 -7.08
N ARG A 19 6.37 -0.91 -8.29
CA ARG A 19 7.29 -2.03 -8.50
C ARG A 19 8.74 -1.64 -8.28
N TRP A 20 9.14 -0.45 -8.71
CA TRP A 20 10.47 0.07 -8.44
C TRP A 20 10.67 0.22 -6.93
N ALA A 21 9.75 0.92 -6.24
CA ALA A 21 9.83 1.14 -4.79
C ALA A 21 9.88 -0.19 -4.01
N GLU A 22 9.07 -1.18 -4.38
CA GLU A 22 9.10 -2.51 -3.73
C GLU A 22 10.47 -3.21 -3.82
N ARG A 23 11.25 -2.92 -4.87
CA ARG A 23 12.54 -3.60 -5.10
C ARG A 23 13.72 -2.84 -4.53
N ALA A 24 13.68 -1.52 -4.65
CA ALA A 24 14.87 -0.68 -4.59
C ALA A 24 14.63 0.63 -3.82
N TRP A 25 13.51 0.77 -3.11
CA TRP A 25 13.37 1.85 -2.14
C TRP A 25 14.53 1.78 -1.12
N HIS A 26 15.25 2.86 -0.81
CA HIS A 26 15.11 4.28 -1.19
C HIS A 26 16.08 4.69 -2.33
N PRO A 27 15.84 5.78 -3.10
CA PRO A 27 16.76 6.26 -4.14
C PRO A 27 18.23 6.39 -3.71
N ASP A 28 18.47 6.87 -2.48
CA ASP A 28 19.81 7.03 -1.89
C ASP A 28 20.41 5.74 -1.31
N GLY A 29 19.70 4.62 -1.37
CA GLY A 29 20.12 3.34 -0.81
C GLY A 29 18.96 2.53 -0.28
N SER A 30 19.05 1.20 -0.38
CA SER A 30 17.93 0.33 -0.02
C SER A 30 17.59 0.43 1.47
N ARG A 31 16.31 0.70 1.75
CA ARG A 31 15.72 0.74 3.08
C ARG A 31 14.63 -0.35 3.21
N PRO A 32 14.52 -1.04 4.35
CA PRO A 32 13.47 -2.03 4.56
C PRO A 32 12.10 -1.36 4.50
N ALA A 33 11.28 -1.76 3.52
CA ALA A 33 9.98 -1.15 3.31
C ALA A 33 9.01 -2.08 2.57
N PHE A 34 7.72 -1.76 2.65
CA PHE A 34 6.72 -2.29 1.74
C PHE A 34 5.88 -1.17 1.12
N VAL A 35 5.20 -1.51 0.02
CA VAL A 35 4.51 -0.53 -0.82
C VAL A 35 3.02 -0.85 -0.89
N ALA A 36 2.22 0.20 -0.73
CA ALA A 36 0.79 0.17 -0.99
C ALA A 36 0.41 1.17 -2.08
N ARG A 37 -0.70 0.89 -2.76
CA ARG A 37 -1.21 1.74 -3.84
C ARG A 37 -2.56 2.33 -3.45
N GLN A 38 -2.77 3.57 -3.84
CA GLN A 38 -4.07 4.23 -3.85
C GLN A 38 -4.71 4.19 -2.45
N LEU A 39 -3.95 4.68 -1.47
CA LEU A 39 -4.25 4.58 -0.05
C LEU A 39 -4.20 5.95 0.61
N GLY A 40 -4.99 6.13 1.66
CA GLY A 40 -4.95 7.32 2.49
C GLY A 40 -6.06 7.33 3.52
N THR A 41 -6.42 8.50 4.00
CA THR A 41 -7.49 8.72 4.97
C THR A 41 -8.84 8.89 4.26
N ARG A 42 -9.87 9.35 4.99
CA ARG A 42 -11.14 9.76 4.37
C ARG A 42 -11.01 11.09 3.61
N GLU A 43 -10.01 11.89 3.97
CA GLU A 43 -9.85 13.28 3.51
C GLU A 43 -8.85 13.36 2.35
N ARG A 44 -7.88 12.44 2.29
CA ARG A 44 -6.79 12.45 1.30
C ARG A 44 -6.37 11.04 0.92
N ARG A 45 -6.05 10.80 -0.36
CA ARG A 45 -5.60 9.49 -0.89
C ARG A 45 -4.43 9.68 -1.83
N TRP A 46 -3.30 9.07 -1.49
CA TRP A 46 -2.08 9.06 -2.28
C TRP A 46 -2.03 7.91 -3.27
N ASP A 47 -1.40 8.14 -4.42
CA ASP A 47 -1.25 7.14 -5.46
C ASP A 47 -0.36 5.98 -5.01
N THR A 48 0.75 6.29 -4.36
CA THR A 48 1.69 5.29 -3.82
C THR A 48 2.09 5.69 -2.40
N VAL A 49 2.09 4.71 -1.50
CA VAL A 49 2.52 4.87 -0.12
C VAL A 49 3.62 3.85 0.15
N VAL A 50 4.78 4.32 0.59
CA VAL A 50 5.88 3.48 1.05
C VAL A 50 5.92 3.55 2.58
N VAL A 51 6.00 2.40 3.23
CA VAL A 51 6.16 2.33 4.69
C VAL A 51 7.53 1.73 4.97
N GLU A 52 8.44 2.56 5.47
CA GLU A 52 9.73 2.14 5.99
C GLU A 52 9.54 1.53 7.37
N VAL A 53 10.25 0.44 7.64
CA VAL A 53 10.03 -0.38 8.83
C VAL A 53 11.33 -0.76 9.52
N ASP A 54 11.28 -0.87 10.84
CA ASP A 54 12.30 -1.59 11.59
C ASP A 54 12.12 -3.09 11.31
N PRO A 55 13.14 -3.80 10.77
CA PRO A 55 12.99 -5.19 10.35
C PRO A 55 12.61 -6.15 11.49
N GLU A 56 13.16 -5.98 12.69
CA GLU A 56 12.92 -6.86 13.83
C GLU A 56 11.48 -6.68 14.37
N ALA A 57 11.08 -5.43 14.58
CA ALA A 57 9.72 -5.07 14.97
C ALA A 57 8.70 -5.48 13.90
N PHE A 58 9.05 -5.36 12.62
CA PHE A 58 8.20 -5.83 11.52
C PHE A 58 8.04 -7.35 11.54
N ALA A 59 9.11 -8.12 11.80
CA ALA A 59 9.05 -9.56 12.00
C ALA A 59 8.09 -9.92 13.15
N ALA A 60 8.23 -9.25 14.28
CA ALA A 60 7.35 -9.42 15.44
C ALA A 60 5.89 -9.10 15.11
N ARG A 61 5.63 -8.05 14.31
CA ARG A 61 4.29 -7.74 13.82
C ARG A 61 3.76 -8.87 12.95
N ARG A 62 4.52 -9.33 11.95
CA ARG A 62 4.09 -10.41 11.04
C ARG A 62 3.76 -11.71 11.78
N ALA A 63 4.48 -11.99 12.87
CA ALA A 63 4.20 -13.13 13.73
C ALA A 63 2.83 -13.07 14.43
N LEU A 64 2.26 -11.88 14.62
CA LEU A 64 0.88 -11.73 15.12
C LEU A 64 -0.14 -12.11 14.04
N SER A 65 0.07 -11.68 12.79
CA SER A 65 -0.87 -11.87 11.69
C SER A 65 -0.24 -11.61 10.31
N THR A 66 -0.63 -12.41 9.32
CA THR A 66 -0.31 -12.18 7.90
C THR A 66 -1.15 -11.06 7.27
N ASP A 67 -2.28 -10.73 7.89
CA ASP A 67 -3.19 -9.66 7.49
C ASP A 67 -3.02 -8.44 8.39
N GLY A 68 -3.41 -7.26 7.91
CA GLY A 68 -3.37 -6.05 8.73
C GLY A 68 -4.56 -5.95 9.68
N PHE A 69 -4.47 -5.03 10.63
CA PHE A 69 -5.51 -4.76 11.60
C PHE A 69 -6.33 -3.54 11.22
N ASP A 70 -7.65 -3.71 11.23
CA ASP A 70 -8.56 -2.56 11.20
C ASP A 70 -8.39 -1.69 12.47
N SER A 71 -8.96 -0.49 12.46
CA SER A 71 -8.85 0.45 13.58
C SER A 71 -9.34 -0.11 14.93
N ASP A 72 -10.30 -1.03 14.92
CA ASP A 72 -10.87 -1.61 16.14
C ASP A 72 -9.97 -2.72 16.70
N LEU A 73 -9.50 -3.61 15.83
CA LEU A 73 -8.55 -4.66 16.19
C LEU A 73 -7.25 -4.05 16.68
N LEU A 74 -6.70 -3.06 15.95
CA LEU A 74 -5.48 -2.36 16.33
C LEU A 74 -5.61 -1.72 17.71
N ARG A 75 -6.76 -1.08 18.01
CA ARG A 75 -7.03 -0.51 19.33
C ARG A 75 -6.95 -1.56 20.44
N VAL A 76 -7.46 -2.76 20.22
CA VAL A 76 -7.43 -3.83 21.23
C VAL A 76 -6.03 -4.41 21.36
N VAL A 77 -5.40 -4.80 20.25
CA VAL A 77 -4.11 -5.51 20.23
C VAL A 77 -2.98 -4.62 20.73
N ARG A 78 -2.94 -3.34 20.32
CA ARG A 78 -1.91 -2.38 20.75
C ARG A 78 -1.95 -2.10 22.26
N HIS A 79 -3.15 -2.10 22.84
CA HIS A 79 -3.37 -1.78 24.25
C HIS A 79 -3.57 -3.03 25.11
N ALA A 80 -3.30 -4.22 24.58
CA ALA A 80 -3.42 -5.46 25.32
C ALA A 80 -2.34 -5.51 26.43
N PRO A 81 -2.72 -5.61 27.72
CA PRO A 81 -1.78 -5.61 28.84
C PRO A 81 -1.04 -6.95 28.94
N ALA A 82 0.11 -6.97 29.65
CA ALA A 82 0.82 -8.22 29.95
C ALA A 82 0.03 -9.11 30.92
N GLU A 83 -0.57 -8.48 31.93
CA GLU A 83 -1.42 -9.14 32.92
C GLU A 83 -2.90 -8.97 32.61
N TRP A 84 -3.74 -9.83 33.18
CA TRP A 84 -5.19 -9.74 33.02
C TRP A 84 -5.72 -8.40 33.53
N ALA A 85 -6.33 -7.60 32.66
CA ALA A 85 -7.01 -6.37 33.05
C ALA A 85 -8.40 -6.27 32.43
N TRP A 86 -9.30 -5.53 33.08
CA TRP A 86 -10.60 -5.21 32.52
C TRP A 86 -10.42 -4.36 31.26
N TYR A 87 -11.17 -4.65 30.19
CA TYR A 87 -10.94 -3.98 28.90
C TYR A 87 -11.03 -2.45 28.93
N ARG A 88 -11.79 -1.88 29.88
CA ARG A 88 -11.90 -0.42 30.05
C ARG A 88 -10.72 0.22 30.77
N ASP A 89 -9.95 -0.58 31.52
CA ASP A 89 -8.74 -0.11 32.19
C ASP A 89 -7.52 -0.20 31.26
N ALA A 90 -7.57 -1.08 30.27
CA ALA A 90 -6.48 -1.31 29.33
C ALA A 90 -6.53 -0.40 28.09
N VAL A 91 -7.72 -0.16 27.52
CA VAL A 91 -7.88 0.60 26.28
C VAL A 91 -8.10 2.09 26.61
N PRO A 92 -7.44 3.04 25.91
CA PRO A 92 -7.74 4.47 26.05
C PRO A 92 -9.20 4.78 25.75
N GLU A 93 -9.78 5.73 26.49
CA GLU A 93 -11.20 6.07 26.38
C GLU A 93 -11.59 6.40 24.93
N PRO A 94 -12.56 5.67 24.34
CA PRO A 94 -13.03 5.94 22.99
C PRO A 94 -14.01 7.11 22.95
N ASP A 95 -14.08 7.78 21.81
CA ASP A 95 -15.06 8.80 21.43
C ASP A 95 -16.46 8.23 21.11
N PHE A 96 -16.67 6.94 21.39
CA PHE A 96 -17.90 6.20 21.15
C PHE A 96 -18.22 5.24 22.31
N PRO A 97 -19.44 4.71 22.42
CA PRO A 97 -19.81 3.87 23.55
C PRO A 97 -18.98 2.58 23.69
N TRP A 98 -18.50 2.28 24.91
CA TRP A 98 -17.70 1.09 25.26
C TRP A 98 -18.24 -0.26 24.76
N ARG A 99 -19.55 -0.38 24.55
CA ARG A 99 -20.17 -1.59 23.97
C ARG A 99 -19.61 -1.96 22.60
N HIS A 100 -19.00 -1.02 21.88
CA HIS A 100 -18.36 -1.27 20.58
C HIS A 100 -16.95 -1.87 20.70
N VAL A 101 -16.29 -1.71 21.86
CA VAL A 101 -14.96 -2.30 22.12
C VAL A 101 -15.05 -3.79 22.46
N VAL A 102 -16.09 -4.22 23.17
CA VAL A 102 -16.25 -5.64 23.56
C VAL A 102 -16.29 -6.60 22.37
N PRO A 103 -17.04 -6.33 21.28
CA PRO A 103 -16.95 -7.12 20.06
C PRO A 103 -15.53 -7.19 19.49
N ALA A 104 -14.76 -6.10 19.52
CA ALA A 104 -13.37 -6.10 19.05
C ALA A 104 -12.48 -7.00 19.91
N VAL A 105 -12.65 -7.00 21.24
CA VAL A 105 -11.96 -7.94 22.15
C VAL A 105 -12.31 -9.40 21.83
N HIS A 106 -13.60 -9.68 21.55
CA HIS A 106 -14.02 -11.01 21.16
C HIS A 106 -13.44 -11.44 19.81
N ARG A 107 -13.41 -10.54 18.82
CA ARG A 107 -12.78 -10.80 17.52
C ARG A 107 -11.28 -11.06 17.68
N ALA A 108 -10.56 -10.20 18.40
CA ALA A 108 -9.13 -10.35 18.64
C ALA A 108 -8.80 -11.70 19.32
N ALA A 109 -9.60 -12.12 20.31
CA ALA A 109 -9.42 -13.42 20.95
C ALA A 109 -9.77 -14.59 20.01
N GLY A 110 -10.80 -14.46 19.17
CA GLY A 110 -11.14 -15.46 18.16
C GLY A 110 -10.06 -15.64 17.09
N LEU A 111 -9.25 -14.61 16.86
CA LEU A 111 -8.08 -14.63 15.98
C LEU A 111 -6.79 -15.06 16.69
N GLY A 112 -6.83 -15.33 18.00
CA GLY A 112 -5.63 -15.69 18.79
C GLY A 112 -4.66 -14.52 19.06
N LEU A 113 -5.08 -13.28 18.80
CA LEU A 113 -4.26 -12.08 19.00
C LEU A 113 -4.18 -11.65 20.47
N VAL A 114 -5.15 -12.07 21.27
CA VAL A 114 -5.22 -11.83 22.72
C VAL A 114 -5.86 -13.03 23.41
N GLU A 115 -5.58 -13.21 24.70
CA GLU A 115 -6.37 -14.11 25.53
C GLU A 115 -7.49 -13.32 26.22
N LYS A 116 -8.69 -13.92 26.34
CA LYS A 116 -9.82 -13.32 27.06
C LYS A 116 -10.36 -14.26 28.13
N ARG A 117 -10.85 -13.70 29.23
CA ARG A 117 -11.57 -14.44 30.27
C ARG A 117 -12.71 -13.63 30.86
N ARG A 118 -13.55 -14.30 31.64
CA ARG A 118 -14.56 -13.67 32.50
C ARG A 118 -13.96 -13.44 33.88
N GLY A 119 -13.70 -12.19 34.21
CA GLY A 119 -13.14 -11.77 35.50
C GLY A 119 -14.19 -11.59 36.59
N SER A 120 -13.78 -10.91 37.66
CA SER A 120 -14.68 -10.58 38.77
C SER A 120 -15.89 -9.76 38.30
N ARG A 121 -17.06 -9.97 38.92
CA ARG A 121 -18.32 -9.29 38.57
C ARG A 121 -18.68 -9.37 37.07
N ASN A 122 -18.33 -10.48 36.41
CA ASN A 122 -18.60 -10.71 34.97
C ASN A 122 -17.92 -9.72 34.02
N ARG A 123 -16.82 -9.09 34.45
CA ARG A 123 -16.04 -8.19 33.59
C ARG A 123 -15.31 -8.97 32.50
N VAL A 124 -15.27 -8.42 31.30
CA VAL A 124 -14.43 -8.95 30.21
C VAL A 124 -13.00 -8.51 30.48
N GLU A 125 -12.15 -9.46 30.85
CA GLU A 125 -10.71 -9.23 31.05
C GLU A 125 -9.95 -9.83 29.87
N TYR A 126 -8.86 -9.17 29.48
CA TYR A 126 -8.01 -9.66 28.40
C TYR A 126 -6.54 -9.33 28.67
N ARG A 127 -5.64 -10.08 28.02
CA ARG A 127 -4.19 -9.85 28.02
C ARG A 127 -3.61 -10.18 26.65
N ARG A 128 -2.43 -9.65 26.37
CA ARG A 128 -1.70 -9.90 25.13
C ARG A 128 -1.16 -11.33 25.07
N THR A 129 -1.19 -11.94 23.88
CA THR A 129 -0.40 -13.15 23.61
C THR A 129 1.07 -12.80 23.32
N ALA A 130 1.29 -11.68 22.64
CA ALA A 130 2.59 -11.05 22.40
C ALA A 130 2.43 -9.52 22.38
N PRO A 131 3.49 -8.74 22.70
CA PRO A 131 3.46 -7.28 22.57
C PRO A 131 3.23 -6.86 21.13
N TYR A 132 2.43 -5.82 20.92
CA TYR A 132 2.36 -5.15 19.63
C TYR A 132 3.60 -4.24 19.48
N PRO A 133 4.44 -4.45 18.45
CA PRO A 133 5.71 -3.75 18.31
C PRO A 133 5.53 -2.36 17.68
N ASP A 134 6.53 -1.49 17.87
CA ASP A 134 6.63 -0.22 17.14
C ASP A 134 7.45 -0.46 15.87
N TRP A 135 6.77 -0.82 14.79
CA TRP A 135 7.40 -1.35 13.57
C TRP A 135 7.47 -0.34 12.41
N VAL A 136 6.84 0.82 12.55
CA VAL A 136 6.78 1.84 11.49
C VAL A 136 7.83 2.90 11.78
N GLU A 137 8.81 3.05 10.89
CA GLU A 137 9.80 4.13 11.00
C GLU A 137 9.34 5.37 10.26
N ARG A 138 8.88 5.21 9.01
CA ARG A 138 8.40 6.31 8.17
C ARG A 138 7.26 5.89 7.26
N VAL A 139 6.42 6.86 6.92
CA VAL A 139 5.37 6.81 5.91
C VAL A 139 5.73 7.84 4.86
N VAL A 140 5.92 7.39 3.62
CA VAL A 140 6.26 8.26 2.48
C VAL A 140 5.11 8.24 1.50
N ALA A 141 4.69 9.42 1.05
CA ALA A 141 3.65 9.61 0.06
C ALA A 141 4.28 9.96 -1.29
N ILE A 142 3.84 9.28 -2.36
CA ILE A 142 4.28 9.54 -3.73
C ILE A 142 3.04 9.76 -4.60
N GLU A 143 2.94 10.94 -5.20
CA GLU A 143 1.97 11.27 -6.26
C GLU A 143 2.57 10.94 -7.62
N ASN A 144 1.80 10.29 -8.49
CA ASN A 144 2.30 9.81 -9.77
C ASN A 144 1.80 10.70 -10.91
N LYS A 145 2.72 11.41 -11.55
CA LYS A 145 2.42 12.27 -12.70
C LYS A 145 3.38 12.02 -13.87
N PRO A 146 3.07 11.09 -14.79
CA PRO A 146 3.97 10.74 -15.90
C PRO A 146 4.23 11.90 -16.88
N ASP A 147 3.30 12.86 -17.02
CA ASP A 147 3.48 14.19 -17.63
C ASP A 147 3.62 15.26 -16.57
N LEU A 148 4.76 15.32 -15.90
CA LEU A 148 5.04 16.49 -15.08
C LEU A 148 5.61 17.60 -15.97
N ASP A 149 4.70 18.42 -16.54
CA ASP A 149 5.03 19.71 -17.15
C ASP A 149 4.64 20.88 -16.21
N ALA A 150 5.01 22.11 -16.55
CA ALA A 150 4.75 23.28 -15.70
C ALA A 150 3.24 23.48 -15.42
N SER A 151 2.36 23.11 -16.37
CA SER A 151 0.92 23.20 -16.15
C SER A 151 0.43 22.13 -15.18
N ALA A 152 0.95 20.90 -15.30
CA ALA A 152 0.66 19.81 -14.39
C ALA A 152 1.19 20.08 -12.98
N ALA A 153 2.38 20.68 -12.87
CA ALA A 153 2.95 21.10 -11.60
C ALA A 153 2.05 22.11 -10.87
N ARG A 154 1.62 23.18 -11.55
CA ARG A 154 0.67 24.16 -10.99
C ARG A 154 -0.67 23.55 -10.58
N ALA A 155 -1.16 22.55 -11.32
CA ALA A 155 -2.40 21.86 -10.97
C ALA A 155 -2.25 20.95 -9.73
N LEU A 156 -1.03 20.47 -9.44
CA LEU A 156 -0.73 19.64 -8.28
C LEU A 156 -0.32 20.45 -7.04
N ALA A 157 0.11 21.70 -7.21
CA ALA A 157 0.68 22.54 -6.15
C ALA A 157 -0.21 22.58 -4.89
N ASP A 158 -1.48 23.00 -5.01
CA ASP A 158 -2.40 23.11 -3.86
C ASP A 158 -2.55 21.78 -3.08
N GLN A 159 -2.58 20.65 -3.80
CA GLN A 159 -2.70 19.33 -3.18
C GLN A 159 -1.43 18.95 -2.42
N LEU A 160 -0.27 19.27 -2.98
CA LEU A 160 1.02 18.99 -2.36
C LEU A 160 1.31 19.93 -1.19
N GLU A 161 0.93 21.20 -1.27
CA GLU A 161 0.97 22.14 -0.15
C GLU A 161 0.11 21.65 1.01
N HIS A 162 -1.07 21.09 0.71
CA HIS A 162 -1.90 20.46 1.72
C HIS A 162 -1.20 19.26 2.37
N ASP A 163 -0.57 18.39 1.60
CA ASP A 163 0.14 17.23 2.15
C ASP A 163 1.34 17.62 3.02
N VAL A 164 2.11 18.61 2.58
CA VAL A 164 3.26 19.17 3.31
C VAL A 164 2.79 19.80 4.61
N SER A 165 1.79 20.68 4.55
CA SER A 165 1.25 21.37 5.74
C SER A 165 0.59 20.42 6.72
N ARG A 166 -0.09 19.38 6.22
CA ARG A 166 -0.75 18.37 7.05
C ARG A 166 0.24 17.38 7.67
N ALA A 167 1.38 17.16 7.03
CA ALA A 167 2.50 16.32 7.49
C ALA A 167 2.05 14.92 8.01
N LEU A 168 1.10 14.27 7.33
CA LEU A 168 0.72 12.88 7.67
C LEU A 168 1.79 11.87 7.23
N ALA A 169 2.54 12.20 6.20
CA ALA A 169 3.72 11.49 5.74
C ALA A 169 4.99 12.22 6.23
N ASP A 170 6.08 11.49 6.41
CA ASP A 170 7.40 12.02 6.75
C ASP A 170 8.10 12.63 5.53
N GLU A 171 7.73 12.18 4.33
CA GLU A 171 8.23 12.71 3.06
C GLU A 171 7.10 12.66 2.01
N VAL A 172 7.09 13.66 1.13
CA VAL A 172 6.16 13.77 0.00
C VAL A 172 6.98 13.88 -1.28
N TRP A 173 6.60 13.09 -2.28
CA TRP A 173 7.28 13.01 -3.57
C TRP A 173 6.29 13.11 -4.73
N VAL A 174 6.76 13.61 -5.86
CA VAL A 174 6.11 13.44 -7.17
C VAL A 174 7.00 12.55 -8.04
N ALA A 175 6.44 11.47 -8.59
CA ALA A 175 7.11 10.63 -9.57
C ALA A 175 6.66 11.00 -10.98
N THR A 176 7.61 11.14 -11.91
CA THR A 176 7.35 11.44 -13.32
C THR A 176 8.19 10.58 -14.26
N GLU A 177 7.81 10.44 -15.53
CA GLU A 177 8.61 9.69 -16.50
C GLU A 177 9.89 10.45 -16.85
N VAL A 178 11.02 9.74 -16.94
CA VAL A 178 12.25 10.33 -17.48
C VAL A 178 12.06 10.58 -18.98
N THR A 179 11.98 11.85 -19.37
CA THR A 179 11.84 12.25 -20.79
C THR A 179 13.18 12.51 -21.50
N GLY A 180 14.30 12.28 -20.82
CA GLY A 180 15.65 12.60 -21.31
C GLY A 180 15.94 14.11 -21.42
N ARG A 181 15.01 14.96 -20.97
CA ARG A 181 15.18 16.42 -20.85
C ARG A 181 15.50 16.76 -19.39
N ARG A 182 16.38 17.76 -19.17
CA ARG A 182 16.59 18.31 -17.83
C ARG A 182 15.26 18.86 -17.30
N VAL A 183 15.02 18.70 -16.00
CA VAL A 183 13.90 19.38 -15.34
C VAL A 183 14.01 20.87 -15.61
N GLU A 184 12.96 21.42 -16.21
CA GLU A 184 12.88 22.85 -16.48
C GLU A 184 12.83 23.58 -15.13
N PRO A 185 13.59 24.67 -14.92
CA PRO A 185 13.56 25.42 -13.66
C PRO A 185 12.14 25.83 -13.23
N ALA A 186 11.26 26.13 -14.18
CA ALA A 186 9.85 26.46 -13.92
C ALA A 186 9.08 25.34 -13.19
N LEU A 187 9.43 24.07 -13.40
CA LEU A 187 8.84 22.95 -12.65
C LEU A 187 9.20 22.98 -11.17
N LEU A 188 10.42 23.42 -10.84
CA LEU A 188 10.89 23.54 -9.47
C LEU A 188 10.29 24.77 -8.77
N GLU A 189 9.97 25.82 -9.52
CA GLU A 189 9.33 27.03 -9.00
C GLU A 189 7.83 26.85 -8.70
N ASP A 190 7.16 25.94 -9.42
CA ASP A 190 5.72 25.70 -9.31
C ASP A 190 5.33 24.67 -8.22
N LEU A 191 6.29 23.92 -7.66
CA LEU A 191 6.04 22.90 -6.63
C LEU A 191 6.54 23.36 -5.24
N PRO A 192 5.94 22.89 -4.14
CA PRO A 192 6.44 23.19 -2.80
C PRO A 192 7.88 22.69 -2.62
N VAL A 193 8.73 23.50 -2.00
CA VAL A 193 10.18 23.23 -1.89
C VAL A 193 10.50 21.97 -1.09
N GLU A 194 9.59 21.55 -0.20
CA GLU A 194 9.68 20.35 0.61
C GLU A 194 9.43 19.05 -0.19
N VAL A 195 8.80 19.15 -1.37
CA VAL A 195 8.38 17.99 -2.15
C VAL A 195 9.51 17.50 -3.04
N GLY A 196 9.88 16.23 -2.88
CA GLY A 196 10.87 15.59 -3.73
C GLY A 196 10.33 15.28 -5.12
N ILE A 197 11.21 15.17 -6.11
CA ILE A 197 10.85 14.77 -7.48
C ILE A 197 11.68 13.55 -7.89
N LEU A 198 10.99 12.48 -8.30
CA LEU A 198 11.57 11.26 -8.84
C LEU A 198 11.37 11.20 -10.35
N GLY A 199 12.47 11.05 -11.09
CA GLY A 199 12.45 10.62 -12.47
C GLY A 199 12.43 9.10 -12.52
N VAL A 200 11.38 8.50 -13.06
CA VAL A 200 11.19 7.04 -13.11
C VAL A 200 11.33 6.56 -14.55
N ASP A 201 12.19 5.56 -14.74
CA ASP A 201 12.31 4.79 -15.97
C ASP A 201 11.75 3.36 -15.78
N ASP A 202 11.97 2.47 -16.74
CA ASP A 202 11.43 1.11 -16.70
C ASP A 202 11.96 0.25 -15.54
N ASP A 203 13.18 0.48 -15.08
CA ASP A 203 13.92 -0.40 -14.16
C ASP A 203 14.55 0.32 -12.95
N SER A 204 14.55 1.65 -12.96
CA SER A 204 15.26 2.53 -12.04
C SER A 204 14.49 3.83 -11.77
N ALA A 205 14.91 4.56 -10.74
CA ALA A 205 14.47 5.93 -10.54
C ALA A 205 15.65 6.77 -10.06
N GLU A 206 15.68 8.02 -10.49
CA GLU A 206 16.66 9.02 -10.08
C GLU A 206 15.98 10.15 -9.31
N VAL A 207 16.69 10.71 -8.34
CA VAL A 207 16.24 11.90 -7.62
C VAL A 207 16.55 13.12 -8.48
N LEU A 208 15.51 13.80 -8.93
CA LEU A 208 15.61 15.07 -9.64
C LEU A 208 15.61 16.25 -8.66
N TRP A 209 14.91 16.08 -7.53
CA TRP A 209 14.91 17.01 -6.40
C TRP A 209 14.70 16.23 -5.10
N HIS A 210 15.51 16.52 -4.07
CA HIS A 210 15.38 15.83 -2.78
C HIS A 210 14.24 16.44 -1.95
N PRO A 211 13.42 15.62 -1.28
CA PRO A 211 12.40 16.11 -0.37
C PRO A 211 13.04 16.67 0.90
N SER A 212 12.27 17.47 1.61
CA SER A 212 12.53 17.75 3.02
C SER A 212 11.83 16.73 3.90
N SER A 213 12.45 16.36 5.02
CA SER A 213 11.75 15.60 6.06
C SER A 213 10.72 16.48 6.75
N LEU A 214 9.48 16.02 6.77
CA LEU A 214 8.38 16.65 7.49
C LEU A 214 8.37 16.17 8.95
N SER A 215 7.72 16.93 9.83
CA SER A 215 7.55 16.57 11.25
C SER A 215 6.08 16.29 11.53
N PRO A 216 5.65 15.01 11.48
CA PRO A 216 4.26 14.67 11.73
C PRO A 216 3.82 14.99 13.15
N ASP A 217 2.57 15.43 13.29
CA ASP A 217 1.97 15.71 14.59
C ASP A 217 1.87 14.43 15.44
N PRO A 218 2.35 14.42 16.70
CA PRO A 218 2.15 13.30 17.62
C PRO A 218 0.69 12.88 17.80
N GLU A 219 -0.27 13.79 17.66
CA GLU A 219 -1.72 13.49 17.71
C GLU A 219 -2.15 12.55 16.57
N ASP A 220 -1.42 12.54 15.46
CA ASP A 220 -1.67 11.66 14.31
C ASP A 220 -1.01 10.28 14.41
N ALA A 221 -0.25 9.99 15.46
CA ALA A 221 0.45 8.71 15.60
C ALA A 221 -0.49 7.51 15.41
N ARG A 222 -1.72 7.57 15.96
CA ARG A 222 -2.73 6.52 15.75
C ARG A 222 -3.20 6.46 14.30
N ARG A 223 -3.46 7.61 13.66
CA ARG A 223 -3.94 7.69 12.28
C ARG A 223 -2.90 7.16 11.30
N ARG A 224 -1.63 7.48 11.51
CA ARG A 224 -0.47 6.98 10.74
C ARG A 224 -0.29 5.48 10.90
N LEU A 225 -0.40 4.96 12.13
CA LEU A 225 -0.33 3.51 12.36
C LEU A 225 -1.50 2.75 11.69
N VAL A 226 -2.72 3.30 11.73
CA VAL A 226 -3.87 2.72 10.99
C VAL A 226 -3.63 2.75 9.48
N LEU A 227 -3.01 3.81 8.95
CA LEU A 227 -2.63 3.88 7.54
C LEU A 227 -1.61 2.80 7.19
N ALA A 228 -0.58 2.62 8.01
CA ALA A 228 0.46 1.61 7.83
C ALA A 228 -0.10 0.18 7.91
N GLU A 229 -1.00 -0.10 8.85
CA GLU A 229 -1.72 -1.38 8.96
C GLU A 229 -2.54 -1.68 7.69
N ARG A 230 -3.26 -0.67 7.17
CA ARG A 230 -4.00 -0.81 5.90
C ARG A 230 -3.09 -0.96 4.68
N ALA A 231 -1.94 -0.29 4.70
CA ALA A 231 -0.92 -0.41 3.65
C ALA A 231 -0.37 -1.83 3.61
N TYR A 232 -0.06 -2.39 4.78
CA TYR A 232 0.37 -3.77 4.90
C TYR A 232 -0.71 -4.72 4.39
N ASP A 233 -1.95 -4.57 4.85
CA ASP A 233 -3.08 -5.44 4.48
C ASP A 233 -3.31 -5.49 2.96
N ARG A 234 -3.41 -4.31 2.34
CA ARG A 234 -3.79 -4.17 0.93
C ARG A 234 -2.63 -4.36 -0.03
N GLY A 235 -1.44 -3.88 0.32
CA GLY A 235 -0.33 -3.71 -0.60
C GLY A 235 -0.72 -2.91 -1.85
N TRP A 236 0.02 -3.10 -2.95
CA TRP A 236 -0.24 -2.40 -4.21
C TRP A 236 -0.91 -3.25 -5.29
N ARG A 237 -0.99 -4.57 -5.10
CA ARG A 237 -1.52 -5.54 -6.09
C ARG A 237 -3.02 -5.79 -5.99
N ASN A 238 -3.72 -5.13 -5.06
CA ASN A 238 -5.17 -5.23 -4.87
C ASN A 238 -6.00 -4.82 -6.09
N TYR A 239 -5.40 -4.23 -7.13
CA TYR A 239 -6.08 -3.97 -8.40
C TYR A 239 -6.73 -5.24 -8.96
N VAL A 240 -6.11 -6.41 -8.76
CA VAL A 240 -6.63 -7.71 -9.21
C VAL A 240 -7.97 -8.10 -8.56
N ASP A 241 -8.29 -7.55 -7.39
CA ASP A 241 -9.56 -7.81 -6.68
C ASP A 241 -10.73 -7.10 -7.32
N THR A 242 -10.46 -5.93 -7.90
CA THR A 242 -11.46 -5.10 -8.57
C THR A 242 -11.52 -5.34 -10.07
N MET A 243 -10.46 -5.92 -10.63
CA MET A 243 -10.41 -6.30 -12.03
C MET A 243 -11.07 -7.67 -12.21
N ARG A 244 -11.35 -8.05 -13.46
CA ARG A 244 -12.00 -9.32 -13.82
C ARG A 244 -10.97 -10.36 -14.24
N PRO A 245 -10.11 -10.90 -13.34
CA PRO A 245 -9.16 -11.95 -13.71
C PRO A 245 -9.87 -13.24 -14.09
N ASP A 246 -11.17 -13.37 -13.78
CA ASP A 246 -12.06 -14.43 -14.23
C ASP A 246 -12.48 -14.31 -15.71
N CYS A 247 -12.09 -13.23 -16.39
CA CYS A 247 -12.25 -13.07 -17.82
C CYS A 247 -11.13 -13.82 -18.56
N ARG A 248 -11.47 -14.62 -19.56
CA ARG A 248 -10.48 -15.34 -20.40
C ARG A 248 -9.50 -14.42 -21.14
N HIS A 249 -9.86 -13.15 -21.30
CA HIS A 249 -9.06 -12.12 -21.99
C HIS A 249 -8.15 -11.35 -21.03
N PHE A 250 -8.13 -11.69 -19.74
CA PHE A 250 -7.26 -11.06 -18.76
C PHE A 250 -5.85 -11.62 -18.88
N GLU A 251 -4.89 -10.75 -19.17
CA GLU A 251 -3.48 -11.08 -19.23
C GLU A 251 -2.67 -10.12 -18.35
N LEU A 252 -1.46 -10.54 -17.97
CA LEU A 252 -0.46 -9.66 -17.36
C LEU A 252 0.63 -9.40 -18.40
N ASP A 253 0.73 -8.15 -18.82
CA ASP A 253 1.79 -7.65 -19.68
C ASP A 253 2.98 -7.17 -18.84
N ARG A 254 4.20 -7.21 -19.40
CA ARG A 254 5.39 -6.71 -18.72
C ARG A 254 5.68 -5.28 -19.17
N ARG A 255 5.79 -4.36 -18.23
CA ARG A 255 6.28 -2.99 -18.43
C ARG A 255 7.43 -2.75 -17.47
N GLY A 256 8.64 -2.71 -18.01
CA GLY A 256 9.86 -2.93 -17.24
C GLY A 256 9.74 -4.20 -16.39
N ARG A 257 9.82 -4.04 -15.07
CA ARG A 257 9.63 -5.15 -14.09
C ARG A 257 8.23 -5.25 -13.49
N ALA A 258 7.34 -4.33 -13.81
CA ALA A 258 5.95 -4.36 -13.40
C ALA A 258 5.15 -5.37 -14.23
N LEU A 259 4.11 -5.93 -13.62
CA LEU A 259 3.10 -6.71 -14.33
C LEU A 259 1.83 -5.86 -14.39
N VAL A 260 1.46 -5.44 -15.58
CA VAL A 260 0.34 -4.53 -15.83
C VAL A 260 -0.80 -5.32 -16.47
N PRO A 261 -2.05 -5.23 -15.97
CA PRO A 261 -3.16 -6.00 -16.51
C PRO A 261 -3.57 -5.47 -17.88
N ARG A 262 -3.68 -6.37 -18.86
CA ARG A 262 -4.02 -6.10 -20.25
C ARG A 262 -5.26 -6.91 -20.65
N CYS A 263 -6.10 -6.33 -21.48
CA CYS A 263 -7.22 -7.05 -22.10
C CYS A 263 -6.84 -7.46 -23.52
N ALA A 264 -6.73 -8.77 -23.77
CA ALA A 264 -6.40 -9.30 -25.09
C ALA A 264 -7.45 -8.93 -26.15
N ALA A 265 -8.75 -9.03 -25.81
CA ALA A 265 -9.85 -8.69 -26.71
C ALA A 265 -9.89 -7.20 -27.14
N LYS A 266 -9.47 -6.29 -26.25
CA LYS A 266 -9.48 -4.84 -26.52
C LYS A 266 -8.13 -4.30 -26.97
N GLY A 267 -7.05 -5.08 -26.81
CA GLY A 267 -5.69 -4.66 -27.16
C GLY A 267 -5.12 -3.52 -26.30
N CYS A 268 -5.71 -3.26 -25.11
CA CYS A 268 -5.33 -2.14 -24.24
C CYS A 268 -5.20 -2.55 -22.78
N TYR A 269 -4.63 -1.66 -21.96
CA TYR A 269 -4.54 -1.84 -20.50
C TYR A 269 -5.91 -1.83 -19.85
N GLN A 270 -6.10 -2.71 -18.86
CA GLN A 270 -7.35 -2.75 -18.13
C GLN A 270 -7.49 -1.53 -17.23
N SER A 271 -8.70 -0.98 -17.22
CA SER A 271 -9.15 -0.04 -16.19
C SER A 271 -10.49 -0.52 -15.63
N GLN A 272 -10.83 -0.07 -14.42
CA GLN A 272 -12.14 -0.36 -13.83
C GLN A 272 -13.30 0.20 -14.67
N ARG A 273 -13.05 1.21 -15.51
CA ARG A 273 -14.04 1.78 -16.43
C ARG A 273 -14.25 0.90 -17.66
N GLU A 274 -13.15 0.46 -18.28
CA GLU A 274 -13.21 -0.33 -19.52
C GLU A 274 -13.58 -1.79 -19.27
N CYS A 275 -13.04 -2.42 -18.23
CA CYS A 275 -13.23 -3.85 -17.93
C CYS A 275 -14.16 -4.05 -16.72
N ALA A 276 -15.21 -3.22 -16.63
CA ALA A 276 -16.22 -3.27 -15.59
C ALA A 276 -17.16 -4.50 -15.73
N HIS A 277 -18.09 -4.64 -14.78
CA HIS A 277 -19.13 -5.67 -14.80
C HIS A 277 -19.99 -5.66 -16.09
N SER A 278 -20.14 -4.50 -16.74
CA SER A 278 -20.92 -4.29 -17.96
C SER A 278 -20.13 -4.47 -19.27
N CYS A 279 -18.87 -4.92 -19.19
CA CYS A 279 -18.01 -5.06 -20.37
C CYS A 279 -18.62 -6.05 -21.40
N PRO A 280 -18.94 -5.61 -22.63
CA PRO A 280 -19.58 -6.48 -23.64
C PRO A 280 -18.64 -7.56 -24.18
N SER A 281 -17.33 -7.36 -24.05
CA SER A 281 -16.30 -8.33 -24.43
C SER A 281 -15.95 -9.29 -23.28
N PHE A 282 -16.66 -9.23 -22.16
CA PHE A 282 -16.40 -10.15 -21.04
C PHE A 282 -16.78 -11.57 -21.45
N GLU A 283 -15.81 -12.48 -21.32
CA GLU A 283 -16.03 -13.91 -21.47
C GLU A 283 -15.44 -14.61 -20.26
N PRO A 284 -16.25 -15.35 -19.47
CA PRO A 284 -15.72 -16.06 -18.32
C PRO A 284 -14.74 -17.14 -18.76
N GLU A 285 -13.77 -17.45 -17.90
CA GLU A 285 -12.89 -18.59 -18.11
C GLU A 285 -13.68 -19.87 -18.40
N PRO A 286 -13.35 -20.61 -19.48
CA PRO A 286 -13.99 -21.88 -19.79
C PRO A 286 -13.90 -22.87 -18.62
N PRO A 287 -14.98 -23.60 -18.26
CA PRO A 287 -14.96 -24.56 -17.17
C PRO A 287 -13.84 -25.60 -17.30
N ALA A 288 -13.55 -26.04 -18.53
CA ALA A 288 -12.48 -26.98 -18.84
C ALA A 288 -11.08 -26.49 -18.42
N TRP A 289 -10.84 -25.18 -18.36
CA TRP A 289 -9.55 -24.64 -17.91
C TRP A 289 -9.37 -24.75 -16.41
N ARG A 290 -10.46 -24.63 -15.63
CA ARG A 290 -10.40 -24.69 -14.16
C ARG A 290 -10.08 -26.08 -13.61
N MET A 291 -10.36 -27.10 -14.40
CA MET A 291 -10.05 -28.49 -14.10
C MET A 291 -8.63 -28.90 -14.46
N LYS A 292 -7.87 -28.05 -15.19
CA LYS A 292 -6.47 -28.33 -15.50
C LYS A 292 -5.65 -28.21 -14.22
N GLY A 293 -4.60 -29.04 -14.10
CA GLY A 293 -3.66 -28.97 -12.99
C GLY A 293 -2.71 -27.77 -13.07
N TRP A 294 -1.63 -27.84 -12.30
CA TRP A 294 -0.55 -26.85 -12.33
C TRP A 294 -0.07 -26.59 -13.77
N PRO A 295 0.20 -25.33 -14.18
CA PRO A 295 0.27 -24.10 -13.37
C PRO A 295 -1.05 -23.30 -13.27
N ILE A 296 -2.13 -23.73 -13.92
CA ILE A 296 -3.42 -23.01 -13.97
C ILE A 296 -4.51 -23.70 -13.15
N GLU A 297 -4.13 -24.38 -12.08
CA GLU A 297 -5.05 -25.07 -11.20
C GLU A 297 -6.13 -24.12 -10.65
N GLY A 298 -7.39 -24.40 -11.02
CA GLY A 298 -8.54 -23.55 -10.72
C GLY A 298 -8.74 -22.36 -11.67
N GLY A 299 -8.01 -22.32 -12.79
CA GLY A 299 -8.12 -21.33 -13.86
C GLY A 299 -6.98 -20.30 -13.91
N PRO A 300 -6.71 -19.68 -15.07
CA PRO A 300 -5.67 -18.66 -15.22
C PRO A 300 -5.76 -17.49 -14.23
N GLY A 301 -6.96 -16.98 -13.96
CA GLY A 301 -7.23 -15.89 -13.03
C GLY A 301 -6.88 -16.24 -11.58
N LYS A 302 -7.15 -17.48 -11.15
CA LYS A 302 -6.67 -17.98 -9.86
C LYS A 302 -5.14 -18.09 -9.84
N GLY A 303 -4.53 -18.49 -10.97
CA GLY A 303 -3.08 -18.50 -11.15
C GLY A 303 -2.46 -17.10 -11.03
N VAL A 304 -3.08 -16.09 -11.67
CA VAL A 304 -2.68 -14.68 -11.59
C VAL A 304 -2.72 -14.19 -10.15
N ARG A 305 -3.83 -14.41 -9.42
CA ARG A 305 -3.93 -14.03 -8.00
C ARG A 305 -2.81 -14.67 -7.18
N ARG A 306 -2.60 -15.97 -7.33
CA ARG A 306 -1.52 -16.71 -6.67
C ARG A 306 -0.12 -16.13 -6.96
N ILE A 307 0.16 -15.73 -8.20
CA ILE A 307 1.43 -15.11 -8.59
C ILE A 307 1.61 -13.76 -7.90
N LEU A 308 0.57 -12.93 -7.88
CA LEU A 308 0.60 -11.60 -7.28
C LEU A 308 0.72 -11.68 -5.75
N ASP A 309 0.02 -12.60 -5.10
CA ASP A 309 0.12 -12.87 -3.67
C ASP A 309 1.52 -13.38 -3.30
N ALA A 310 2.06 -14.34 -4.05
CA ALA A 310 3.42 -14.83 -3.82
C ALA A 310 4.48 -13.73 -4.00
N ARG A 311 4.26 -12.75 -4.90
CA ARG A 311 5.14 -11.58 -5.03
C ARG A 311 5.03 -10.65 -3.82
N ARG A 312 3.82 -10.48 -3.27
CA ARG A 312 3.59 -9.69 -2.04
C ARG A 312 4.34 -10.31 -0.86
N GLU A 313 4.20 -11.62 -0.65
CA GLU A 313 4.90 -12.28 0.47
C GLU A 313 6.42 -12.21 0.31
N ARG A 314 6.96 -12.42 -0.90
CA ARG A 314 8.40 -12.24 -1.13
C ARG A 314 8.91 -10.82 -0.82
N ALA A 315 8.08 -9.80 -1.04
CA ALA A 315 8.43 -8.43 -0.70
C ALA A 315 8.42 -8.20 0.82
N ARG A 316 7.41 -8.73 1.53
CA ARG A 316 7.37 -8.70 3.00
C ARG A 316 8.55 -9.43 3.62
N ASP A 317 8.92 -10.60 3.08
CA ASP A 317 10.09 -11.33 3.55
C ASP A 317 11.41 -10.57 3.29
N ARG A 318 11.45 -9.71 2.27
CA ARG A 318 12.60 -8.82 2.01
C ARG A 318 12.65 -7.70 3.04
N ALA A 319 11.52 -7.07 3.35
CA ALA A 319 11.44 -6.05 4.39
C ALA A 319 11.86 -6.60 5.76
N GLU A 320 11.48 -7.84 6.07
CA GLU A 320 11.88 -8.53 7.31
C GLU A 320 13.38 -8.86 7.37
N ARG A 321 14.01 -9.26 6.26
CA ARG A 321 15.45 -9.54 6.23
C ARG A 321 16.33 -8.28 6.24
N GLY A 322 15.75 -7.12 6.02
CA GLY A 322 16.48 -5.87 5.81
C GLY A 322 17.45 -5.92 4.62
N SER A 323 18.34 -4.93 4.54
CA SER A 323 19.30 -4.77 3.44
C SER A 323 20.49 -5.76 3.49
N GLU A 324 20.52 -6.69 4.44
CA GLU A 324 21.66 -7.61 4.65
C GLU A 324 21.76 -8.78 3.65
N ASN A 325 20.95 -8.82 2.59
CA ASN A 325 21.09 -9.79 1.49
C ASN A 325 20.58 -9.20 0.16
N ALA A 326 21.23 -8.14 -0.32
CA ALA A 326 21.04 -7.61 -1.68
C ALA A 326 22.11 -8.13 -2.64
#